data_AF-A0A081RQU6-F1
#
_entry.id   AF-A0A081RQU6-F1
#
_cell.length_a   1.000
_cell.length_b   1.000
_cell.length_c   1.000
_cell.angle_alpha   90.00
_cell.angle_beta   90.00
_cell.angle_gamma   90.00
#
_symmetry.space_group_name_H-M   'P 1'
#
loop_
_entity.id
_entity.type
_entity.pdbx_description
1 polymer ?
#
loop_
_entity_poly.entity_id
_entity_poly.type
_entity_poly.pdbx_seq_one_letter_code
_entity_poly.pdbx_strand_id
1 'polypeptide(L)'
;MRDIQLVLERWGGWAADNREDVYWSPIAAGFKGLIPSKVKSRPQCCEDDAIVISSCMAKLNQKNDDIHDLLFDYYVFGKTFMQLAYEHKCSDGHIGKKLQKAEGVIEGMLIMLDVELEMDKYVQKIAA
;
A
#
# COMPACT_ATOMS: atom_id res chain seq x y z
N MET A 1 -13.01 13.12 -3.85
CA MET A 1 -11.73 12.95 -3.13
C MET A 1 -11.52 11.46 -3.01
N ARG A 2 -10.33 10.97 -3.40
CA ARG A 2 -10.01 9.54 -3.39
C ARG A 2 -10.15 8.97 -1.98
N ASP A 3 -10.66 7.75 -1.90
CA ASP A 3 -10.46 6.90 -0.74
C ASP A 3 -9.09 6.25 -0.88
N ILE A 4 -8.10 6.80 -0.17
CA ILE A 4 -6.71 6.35 -0.25
C ILE A 4 -6.55 4.90 0.21
N GLN A 5 -7.40 4.41 1.12
CA GLN A 5 -7.32 3.04 1.58
C GLN A 5 -7.69 2.09 0.44
N LEU A 6 -8.78 2.39 -0.28
CA LEU A 6 -9.19 1.59 -1.43
C LEU A 6 -8.19 1.66 -2.60
N VAL A 7 -7.52 2.80 -2.81
CA VAL A 7 -6.41 2.93 -3.77
C VAL A 7 -5.26 1.98 -3.39
N LEU A 8 -4.82 2.01 -2.14
CA LEU A 8 -3.70 1.20 -1.65
C LEU A 8 -4.05 -0.29 -1.53
N GLU A 9 -5.31 -0.65 -1.26
CA GLU A 9 -5.77 -2.05 -1.30
C GLU A 9 -5.64 -2.65 -2.70
N ARG A 10 -5.99 -1.87 -3.73
CA ARG A 10 -5.94 -2.30 -5.13
C ARG A 10 -4.52 -2.43 -5.64
N TRP A 11 -3.70 -1.43 -5.35
CA TRP A 11 -2.27 -1.48 -5.62
C TRP A 11 -1.60 -2.63 -4.86
N GLY A 12 -1.95 -2.84 -3.59
CA GLY A 12 -1.40 -3.94 -2.79
C GLY A 12 -1.76 -5.32 -3.35
N GLY A 13 -2.98 -5.47 -3.88
CA GLY A 13 -3.40 -6.67 -4.62
C GLY A 13 -2.56 -6.89 -5.88
N TRP A 14 -2.37 -5.84 -6.69
CA TRP A 14 -1.55 -5.89 -7.90
C TRP A 14 -0.07 -6.21 -7.58
N ALA A 15 0.51 -5.54 -6.59
CA ALA A 15 1.91 -5.72 -6.18
C ALA A 15 2.17 -7.12 -5.59
N ALA A 16 1.20 -7.69 -4.87
CA ALA A 16 1.28 -9.05 -4.35
C ALA A 16 1.33 -10.12 -5.45
N ASP A 17 0.76 -9.82 -6.62
CA ASP A 17 0.67 -10.72 -7.78
C ASP A 17 1.81 -10.52 -8.79
N ASN A 18 2.27 -9.28 -8.99
CA ASN A 18 3.29 -8.89 -9.98
C ASN A 18 4.66 -8.62 -9.34
N ARG A 19 5.22 -9.63 -8.65
CA ARG A 19 6.43 -9.44 -7.84
C ARG A 19 7.72 -9.22 -8.63
N GLU A 20 7.78 -9.71 -9.87
CA GLU A 20 8.98 -9.63 -10.71
C GLU A 20 9.13 -8.24 -11.35
N ASP A 21 8.01 -7.55 -11.57
CA ASP A 21 7.96 -6.24 -12.22
C ASP A 21 8.13 -5.07 -11.25
N VAL A 22 8.01 -5.34 -9.95
CA VAL A 22 8.33 -4.36 -8.92
C VAL A 22 9.68 -4.68 -8.31
N TYR A 23 10.67 -3.84 -8.58
CA TYR A 23 12.01 -3.99 -8.02
C TYR A 23 11.99 -3.77 -6.51
N TRP A 24 11.87 -4.87 -5.78
CA TRP A 24 12.09 -4.93 -4.34
C TRP A 24 13.60 -5.00 -4.09
N SER A 25 14.11 -4.26 -3.10
CA SER A 25 15.36 -4.66 -2.41
C SER A 25 15.28 -6.16 -2.11
N PRO A 26 16.36 -6.97 -2.13
CA PRO A 26 16.30 -8.44 -2.16
C PRO A 26 15.71 -9.03 -0.87
N ILE A 27 14.41 -8.88 -0.69
CA ILE A 27 13.56 -9.65 0.21
C ILE A 27 13.44 -10.99 -0.49
N ALA A 28 14.49 -11.78 -0.25
CA ALA A 28 14.79 -13.14 -0.62
C ALA A 28 13.74 -13.86 -1.49
N ALA A 29 14.27 -14.55 -2.51
CA ALA A 29 13.63 -15.54 -3.36
C ALA A 29 12.84 -16.69 -2.65
N GLY A 30 12.58 -16.62 -1.33
CA GLY A 30 11.80 -17.56 -0.53
C GLY A 30 10.37 -17.12 -0.17
N PHE A 31 9.93 -15.88 -0.44
CA PHE A 31 8.61 -15.39 0.00
C PHE A 31 7.42 -15.82 -0.88
N LYS A 32 7.61 -16.65 -1.91
CA LYS A 32 6.58 -16.99 -2.93
C LYS A 32 5.31 -17.61 -2.33
N GLY A 33 5.38 -18.17 -1.12
CA GLY A 33 4.25 -18.72 -0.35
C GLY A 33 3.78 -17.91 0.87
N LEU A 34 4.38 -16.74 1.16
CA LEU A 34 4.11 -16.00 2.41
C LEU A 34 3.03 -14.92 2.29
N ILE A 35 2.63 -14.52 1.08
CA ILE A 35 1.52 -13.56 0.93
C ILE A 35 0.19 -14.34 0.98
N PRO A 36 -0.74 -13.97 1.87
CA PRO A 36 -2.04 -14.60 1.96
C PRO A 36 -2.82 -14.52 0.63
N SER A 37 -3.48 -15.62 0.24
CA SER A 37 -4.33 -15.67 -0.97
C SER A 37 -5.41 -14.57 -0.99
N LYS A 38 -5.92 -14.19 0.20
CA LYS A 38 -6.87 -13.08 0.37
C LYS A 38 -6.37 -11.74 -0.18
N VAL A 39 -5.05 -11.50 -0.21
CA VAL A 39 -4.50 -10.23 -0.73
C VAL A 39 -4.50 -10.26 -2.25
N LYS A 40 -4.07 -11.37 -2.85
CA LYS A 40 -4.06 -11.56 -4.31
C LYS A 40 -5.46 -11.56 -4.92
N SER A 41 -6.47 -12.00 -4.16
CA SER A 41 -7.86 -11.99 -4.59
C SER A 41 -8.55 -10.62 -4.46
N ARG A 42 -7.87 -9.59 -3.93
CA ARG A 42 -8.42 -8.23 -3.90
C ARG A 42 -8.60 -7.73 -5.34
N PRO A 43 -9.60 -6.88 -5.60
CA PRO A 43 -9.64 -6.13 -6.84
C PRO A 43 -8.30 -5.43 -7.09
N GLN A 44 -7.70 -5.63 -8.25
CA GLN A 44 -6.40 -5.04 -8.59
C GLN A 44 -6.61 -3.75 -9.40
N CYS A 45 -5.60 -2.88 -9.41
CA CYS A 45 -5.54 -1.76 -10.35
C CYS A 45 -4.93 -2.20 -11.69
N CYS A 46 -5.00 -1.32 -12.69
CA CYS A 46 -4.23 -1.52 -13.93
C CYS A 46 -2.73 -1.25 -13.69
N GLU A 47 -1.92 -1.63 -14.68
CA GLU A 47 -0.47 -1.46 -14.63
C GLU A 47 -0.05 0.01 -14.56
N ASP A 48 -0.70 0.90 -15.33
CA ASP A 48 -0.39 2.33 -15.34
C ASP A 48 -0.59 2.96 -13.95
N ASP A 49 -1.75 2.71 -13.33
CA ASP A 49 -2.05 3.14 -11.96
C ASP A 49 -1.02 2.55 -10.97
N ALA A 50 -0.65 1.28 -11.16
CA ALA A 50 0.30 0.61 -10.30
C ALA A 50 1.69 1.22 -10.38
N ILE A 51 2.16 1.61 -11.56
CA ILE A 51 3.46 2.27 -11.77
C ILE A 51 3.48 3.63 -11.06
N VAL A 52 2.39 4.40 -11.16
CA VAL A 52 2.27 5.70 -10.49
C VAL A 52 2.37 5.54 -8.97
N ILE A 53 1.60 4.61 -8.39
CA ILE A 53 1.59 4.38 -6.94
C ILE A 53 2.94 3.80 -6.48
N SER A 54 3.52 2.85 -7.23
CA SER A 54 4.84 2.28 -6.94
C SER A 54 5.94 3.35 -6.97
N SER A 55 5.84 4.34 -7.86
CA SER A 55 6.76 5.48 -7.90
C SER A 55 6.64 6.36 -6.65
N CYS A 56 5.43 6.56 -6.13
CA CYS A 56 5.22 7.23 -4.83
C CYS A 56 5.82 6.42 -3.67
N MET A 57 5.61 5.10 -3.66
CA MET A 57 6.18 4.19 -2.65
C MET A 57 7.71 4.20 -2.69
N ALA A 58 8.32 4.17 -3.88
CA ALA A 58 9.77 4.26 -4.04
C ALA A 58 10.33 5.59 -3.49
N LYS A 59 9.65 6.72 -3.77
CA LYS A 59 10.01 8.03 -3.19
C LYS A 59 9.83 8.07 -1.67
N LEU A 60 8.80 7.41 -1.14
CA LEU A 60 8.59 7.28 0.30
C LEU A 60 9.73 6.49 0.95
N ASN A 61 10.10 5.34 0.39
CA ASN A 61 11.19 4.48 0.89
C ASN A 61 12.52 5.24 1.00
N GLN A 62 12.86 6.06 -0.01
CA GLN A 62 14.08 6.88 0.01
C GLN A 62 14.11 7.91 1.15
N LYS A 63 12.95 8.36 1.62
CA LYS A 63 12.83 9.41 2.65
C LYS A 63 12.52 8.85 4.04
N ASN A 64 11.78 7.76 4.12
CA ASN A 64 11.29 7.14 5.32
C ASN A 64 10.89 5.68 5.02
N ASP A 65 11.85 4.79 5.20
CA ASP A 65 11.70 3.34 5.08
C ASP A 65 10.72 2.77 6.11
N ASP A 66 10.72 3.27 7.36
CA ASP A 66 9.78 2.80 8.40
C ASP A 66 8.29 2.92 8.00
N ILE A 67 7.91 4.06 7.39
CA ILE A 67 6.52 4.31 6.95
C ILE A 67 6.21 3.51 5.69
N HIS A 68 7.19 3.38 4.79
CA HIS A 68 7.08 2.52 3.61
C HIS A 68 6.80 1.06 4.01
N ASP A 69 7.60 0.51 4.93
CA ASP A 69 7.50 -0.87 5.36
C ASP A 69 6.16 -1.16 6.05
N LEU A 70 5.65 -0.20 6.85
CA LEU A 70 4.32 -0.31 7.45
C LEU A 70 3.20 -0.44 6.41
N LEU A 71 3.26 0.34 5.33
CA LEU A 71 2.29 0.26 4.23
C LEU A 71 2.42 -1.08 3.48
N PHE A 72 3.64 -1.55 3.25
CA PHE A 72 3.91 -2.85 2.63
C PHE A 72 3.35 -4.01 3.43
N ASP A 73 3.68 -4.04 4.71
CA ASP A 73 3.23 -5.07 5.64
C ASP A 73 1.71 -5.17 5.68
N TYR A 74 1.02 -4.03 5.65
CA TYR A 74 -0.42 -4.00 5.66
C TYR A 74 -1.05 -4.33 4.30
N TYR A 75 -0.68 -3.61 3.24
CA TYR A 75 -1.36 -3.67 1.94
C TYR A 75 -0.88 -4.81 1.04
N VAL A 76 0.39 -5.19 1.13
CA VAL A 76 1.00 -6.23 0.27
C VAL A 76 1.13 -7.56 1.01
N PHE A 77 1.67 -7.56 2.24
CA PHE A 77 1.81 -8.79 3.03
C PHE A 77 0.54 -9.17 3.80
N GLY A 78 -0.43 -8.25 3.93
CA GLY A 78 -1.73 -8.53 4.52
C GLY A 78 -1.70 -8.77 6.04
N LYS A 79 -0.70 -8.20 6.73
CA LYS A 79 -0.61 -8.23 8.20
C LYS A 79 -1.79 -7.50 8.83
N THR A 80 -2.26 -8.01 9.96
CA THR A 80 -3.34 -7.38 10.72
C THR A 80 -2.81 -6.28 11.65
N PHE A 81 -3.68 -5.39 12.13
CA PHE A 81 -3.30 -4.41 13.16
C PHE A 81 -2.70 -5.07 14.39
N MET A 82 -3.21 -6.23 14.82
CA MET A 82 -2.67 -6.97 15.94
C MET A 82 -1.23 -7.44 15.69
N GLN A 83 -0.93 -7.96 14.50
CA GLN A 83 0.43 -8.38 14.13
C GLN A 83 1.39 -7.19 14.10
N LEU A 84 0.97 -6.10 13.46
CA LEU A 84 1.75 -4.86 13.40
C LEU A 84 1.98 -4.25 14.79
N ALA A 85 0.96 -4.24 15.64
CA ALA A 85 1.03 -3.70 16.99
C ALA A 85 2.02 -4.49 17.84
N TYR A 86 2.01 -5.82 17.72
CA TYR A 86 2.98 -6.69 18.35
C TYR A 86 4.42 -6.42 17.87
N GLU A 87 4.64 -6.36 16.56
CA GLU A 87 5.96 -6.12 15.95
C GLU A 87 6.54 -4.75 16.32
N HIS A 88 5.70 -3.70 16.31
CA HIS A 88 6.09 -2.34 16.68
C HIS A 88 6.00 -2.06 18.19
N LYS A 89 5.64 -3.05 19.01
CA LYS A 89 5.50 -2.94 20.48
C LYS A 89 4.61 -1.77 20.92
N CYS A 90 3.47 -1.60 20.25
CA CYS A 90 2.50 -0.55 20.54
C CYS A 90 1.06 -1.09 20.51
N SER A 91 0.07 -0.23 20.70
CA SER A 91 -1.34 -0.64 20.61
C SER A 91 -1.87 -0.58 19.17
N ASP A 92 -2.89 -1.36 18.87
CA ASP A 92 -3.59 -1.35 17.58
C ASP A 92 -4.06 0.05 17.19
N GLY A 93 -4.56 0.84 18.15
CA GLY A 93 -4.95 2.22 17.93
C GLY A 93 -3.77 3.14 17.58
N HIS A 94 -2.57 2.85 18.08
CA HIS A 94 -1.36 3.58 17.69
C HIS A 94 -0.90 3.19 16.29
N ILE A 95 -0.99 1.89 15.93
CA ILE A 95 -0.76 1.43 14.54
C ILE A 95 -1.73 2.10 13.57
N GLY A 96 -3.02 2.14 13.88
CA GLY A 96 -4.02 2.78 13.02
C GLY A 96 -3.68 4.24 12.73
N LYS A 97 -3.22 5.00 13.75
CA LYS A 97 -2.76 6.38 13.56
C LYS A 97 -1.49 6.48 12.72
N LYS A 98 -0.53 5.57 12.92
CA LYS A 98 0.69 5.52 12.09
C LYS A 98 0.35 5.21 10.64
N LEU A 99 -0.53 4.24 10.40
CA LEU A 99 -0.97 3.85 9.06
C LEU A 99 -1.74 4.98 8.39
N GLN A 100 -2.70 5.62 9.07
CA GLN A 100 -3.42 6.78 8.56
C GLN A 100 -2.47 7.92 8.16
N LYS A 101 -1.42 8.16 8.97
CA LYS A 101 -0.39 9.15 8.64
C LYS A 101 0.39 8.74 7.39
N ALA A 102 0.74 7.46 7.25
CA ALA A 102 1.42 6.90 6.09
C ALA A 102 0.58 7.06 4.80
N GLU A 103 -0.69 6.67 4.87
CA GLU A 103 -1.67 6.82 3.80
C GLU A 103 -1.80 8.28 3.36
N GLY A 104 -1.89 9.22 4.31
CA GLY A 104 -1.96 10.65 4.02
C GLY A 104 -0.73 11.19 3.28
N VAL A 105 0.46 10.60 3.47
CA VAL A 105 1.64 10.97 2.69
C VAL A 105 1.49 10.57 1.22
N ILE A 106 1.00 9.35 0.95
CA ILE A 106 0.75 8.90 -0.43
C ILE A 106 -0.38 9.69 -1.07
N GLU A 107 -1.48 9.93 -0.34
CA GLU A 107 -2.58 10.80 -0.81
C GLU A 107 -2.05 12.20 -1.18
N GLY A 108 -1.21 12.79 -0.33
CA GLY A 108 -0.56 14.09 -0.60
C GLY A 108 0.37 14.07 -1.81
N MET A 109 1.15 13.00 -2.01
CA MET A 109 1.99 12.85 -3.21
C MET A 109 1.15 12.77 -4.48
N LEU A 110 0.06 11.98 -4.48
CA LEU A 110 -0.84 11.86 -5.62
C LEU A 110 -1.55 13.18 -5.94
N ILE A 111 -1.93 13.96 -4.92
CA ILE A 111 -2.47 15.32 -5.10
C ILE A 111 -1.42 16.24 -5.72
N MET A 112 -0.18 16.22 -5.22
CA MET A 112 0.89 17.09 -5.73
C MET A 112 1.33 16.74 -7.16
N LEU A 113 1.22 15.47 -7.55
CA LEU A 113 1.51 15.03 -8.91
C LEU A 113 0.40 15.42 -9.91
N ASP A 114 -0.78 15.79 -9.42
CA ASP A 114 -1.96 16.15 -10.23
C ASP A 114 -2.30 15.10 -11.31
N VAL A 115 -2.14 13.83 -10.93
CA VAL A 115 -2.41 12.67 -11.80
C VAL A 115 -3.85 12.21 -11.64
N GLU A 116 -4.50 11.81 -12.73
CA GLU A 116 -5.78 11.09 -12.71
C GLU A 116 -5.48 9.59 -12.80
N LEU A 117 -6.02 8.80 -11.87
CA LEU A 117 -5.88 7.34 -11.89
C LEU A 117 -7.11 6.75 -12.56
N GLU A 118 -6.96 5.67 -13.32
CA GLU A 118 -8.11 5.01 -13.95
C GLU A 118 -9.12 4.52 -12.91
N MET A 119 -8.62 4.10 -11.74
CA MET A 119 -9.45 3.65 -10.63
C MET A 119 -10.28 4.74 -9.97
N ASP A 120 -10.02 6.03 -10.22
CA ASP A 120 -10.73 7.16 -9.62
C ASP A 120 -12.25 7.09 -9.81
N LYS A 121 -12.71 6.45 -10.88
CA LYS A 121 -14.13 6.23 -11.19
C LYS A 121 -14.87 5.43 -10.12
N TYR A 122 -14.17 4.63 -9.33
CA TYR A 122 -14.77 3.71 -8.35
C TYR A 122 -14.06 3.70 -6.98
N VAL A 123 -13.13 4.63 -6.74
CA VAL A 123 -12.47 4.81 -5.42
C VAL A 123 -12.76 6.18 -4.78
N GLN A 124 -13.98 6.69 -4.95
CA GLN A 124 -14.38 7.95 -4.32
C GLN A 124 -14.90 7.71 -2.90
N LYS A 125 -14.56 8.62 -1.96
CA LYS A 125 -15.24 8.67 -0.67
C LYS A 125 -16.73 8.90 -0.90
N ILE A 126 -17.57 8.05 -0.34
CA ILE A 126 -19.01 8.30 -0.30
C ILE A 126 -19.22 9.52 0.60
N ALA A 127 -19.85 10.56 0.09
CA ALA A 127 -20.26 11.68 0.92
C ALA A 127 -21.26 11.14 1.97
N ALA A 128 -20.87 11.18 3.24
CA ALA A 128 -21.74 10.89 4.37
C ALA A 128 -22.70 12.07 4.61
#